data_AF-A0A1G2XDR6-F1
#
_entry.id   AF-A0A1G2XDR6-F1
#
_cell.length_a   1.000
_cell.length_b   1.000
_cell.length_c   1.000
_cell.angle_alpha   90.00
_cell.angle_beta   90.00
_cell.angle_gamma   90.00
#
_symmetry.space_group_name_H-M   'P 1'
#
loop_
_entity.id
_entity.type
_entity.pdbx_description
1 polymer ?
#
loop_
_entity_poly.entity_id
_entity_poly.type
_entity_poly.pdbx_seq_one_letter_code
_entity_poly.pdbx_strand_id
1 'polypeptide(L)'
;MSELTKYLNKRRGFTVVEVSAALIVLGIIFSSVLVIFNDATTSISESRIRMEAFEIARDNMERVLTQTSVGEIADYGISEQNPNIEWELRVEPFSDPSGSGTWVKAISSATYPDSNDQPKTLELTCWLGRVSKEIADQMMKDRMRDYNEMGGDFTDANGLNPYGMPGMGTDENGRRLPDRTIRNLTNQE
;
A
#
# COMPACT_ATOMS: atom_id res chain seq x y z
N MET A 1 29.32 0.00 74.92
CA MET A 1 28.34 -0.26 73.85
C MET A 1 26.93 0.21 74.27
N SER A 2 26.70 1.52 74.40
CA SER A 2 25.40 2.08 74.85
C SER A 2 25.04 3.42 74.19
N GLU A 3 25.96 4.07 73.48
CA GLU A 3 25.76 5.42 72.95
C GLU A 3 25.46 5.44 71.44
N LEU A 4 25.56 4.31 70.74
CA LEU A 4 25.33 4.24 69.28
C LEU A 4 23.85 4.05 68.89
N THR A 5 22.95 3.79 69.83
CA THR A 5 21.52 3.58 69.56
C THR A 5 20.66 4.83 69.72
N LYS A 6 21.23 5.96 70.18
CA LYS A 6 20.46 7.17 70.53
C LYS A 6 20.08 8.07 69.34
N TYR A 7 20.60 7.80 68.14
CA TYR A 7 20.39 8.65 66.96
C TYR A 7 19.38 8.10 65.93
N LEU A 8 18.79 6.92 66.15
CA LEU A 8 17.94 6.27 65.14
C LEU A 8 16.43 6.28 65.44
N ASN A 9 15.92 7.20 66.27
CA ASN A 9 14.48 7.24 66.50
C ASN A 9 13.92 8.65 66.70
N LYS A 10 14.13 9.52 65.71
CA LYS A 10 13.32 10.73 65.54
C LYS A 10 12.15 10.39 64.62
N ARG A 11 11.07 9.80 65.15
CA ARG A 11 9.82 9.60 64.41
C ARG A 11 9.18 10.96 64.11
N ARG A 12 9.63 11.60 63.04
CA ARG A 12 8.88 12.68 62.39
C ARG A 12 7.84 12.00 61.49
N GLY A 13 6.57 12.07 61.89
CA GLY A 13 5.48 11.70 61.00
C GLY A 13 5.43 12.67 59.82
N PHE A 14 5.05 12.15 58.65
CA PHE A 14 4.83 12.99 57.47
C PHE A 14 3.71 13.99 57.75
N THR A 15 3.93 15.24 57.36
CA THR A 15 2.87 16.25 57.44
C THR A 15 1.87 16.04 56.30
N VAL A 16 0.60 16.39 56.50
CA VAL A 16 -0.44 16.30 55.45
C VAL A 16 -0.02 17.08 54.20
N VAL A 17 0.65 18.22 54.39
CA VAL A 17 1.18 19.04 53.28
C VAL A 17 2.23 18.29 52.48
N GLU A 18 3.17 17.63 53.15
CA GLU A 18 4.23 16.84 52.49
C GLU A 18 3.66 15.65 51.70
N VAL A 19 2.67 14.95 52.25
CA VAL A 19 1.97 13.87 51.53
C VAL A 19 1.23 14.42 50.31
N SER A 20 0.58 15.58 50.44
CA SER A 20 -0.12 16.21 49.32
C SER A 20 0.83 16.61 48.19
N ALA A 21 1.98 17.19 48.52
CA ALA A 21 3.02 17.53 47.54
C ALA A 21 3.57 16.28 46.83
N ALA A 22 3.82 15.20 47.57
CA ALA A 22 4.27 13.93 46.99
C ALA A 22 3.24 13.33 46.01
N LEU A 23 1.95 13.43 46.33
CA LEU A 23 0.87 12.97 45.44
C LEU A 23 0.78 13.78 44.14
N ILE A 24 1.01 15.10 44.20
CA ILE A 24 1.02 15.95 43.01
C ILE A 24 2.18 15.54 42.09
N VAL A 25 3.38 15.37 42.64
CA VAL A 25 4.55 14.93 41.86
C VAL A 25 4.31 13.53 41.27
N LEU A 26 3.74 12.61 42.06
CA LEU A 26 3.39 11.28 41.58
C LEU A 26 2.35 11.34 40.46
N GLY A 27 1.35 12.21 40.57
CA GLY A 27 0.32 12.40 39.54
C GLY A 27 0.90 12.88 38.21
N ILE A 28 1.85 13.82 38.25
CA ILE A 28 2.54 14.30 37.04
C ILE A 28 3.32 13.16 36.38
N ILE A 29 4.09 12.39 37.16
CA ILE A 29 4.86 11.24 36.64
C ILE A 29 3.93 10.19 36.05
N PHE A 30 2.83 9.86 36.75
CA PHE A 30 1.87 8.86 36.30
C PHE A 30 1.16 9.29 35.00
N SER A 31 0.84 10.58 34.88
CA SER A 31 0.29 11.14 33.64
C SER A 31 1.25 10.99 32.47
N SER A 32 2.55 11.22 32.67
CA SER A 32 3.55 11.02 31.61
C SER A 32 3.62 9.56 31.15
N VAL A 33 3.56 8.60 32.08
CA VAL A 33 3.58 7.17 31.76
C VAL A 33 2.34 6.75 30.98
N LEU A 34 1.15 7.24 31.36
CA LEU A 34 -0.10 6.92 30.66
C LEU A 34 -0.08 7.36 29.19
N VAL A 35 0.50 8.53 28.89
CA VAL A 35 0.62 9.02 27.50
C VAL A 35 1.48 8.07 26.67
N ILE A 36 2.65 7.67 27.18
CA ILE A 36 3.55 6.72 26.49
C ILE A 36 2.85 5.38 26.27
N PHE A 37 2.06 4.92 27.23
CA PHE A 37 1.33 3.65 27.12
C PHE A 37 0.25 3.70 26.04
N ASN A 38 -0.45 4.83 25.92
CA ASN A 38 -1.43 5.05 24.86
C ASN A 38 -0.77 4.96 23.47
N ASP A 39 0.36 5.65 23.29
CA ASP A 39 1.11 5.65 22.03
C ASP A 39 1.71 4.27 21.70
N ALA A 40 2.16 3.52 22.71
CA ALA A 40 2.63 2.15 22.52
C ALA A 40 1.50 1.22 22.07
N THR A 41 0.30 1.39 22.63
CA THR A 41 -0.85 0.54 22.32
C THR A 41 -1.34 0.75 20.89
N THR A 42 -1.41 2.01 20.43
CA THR A 42 -1.78 2.33 19.04
C THR A 42 -0.76 1.75 18.06
N SER A 43 0.54 1.91 18.34
CA SER A 43 1.63 1.36 17.52
C SER A 43 1.57 -0.17 17.41
N ILE A 44 1.27 -0.88 18.50
CA ILE A 44 1.11 -2.34 18.47
C ILE A 44 -0.08 -2.74 17.59
N SER A 45 -1.20 -2.03 17.67
CA SER A 45 -2.38 -2.35 16.86
C SER A 45 -2.10 -2.14 15.36
N GLU A 46 -1.45 -1.03 15.01
CA GLU A 46 -1.08 -0.72 13.63
C GLU A 46 -0.08 -1.76 13.08
N SER A 47 0.87 -2.21 13.90
CA SER A 47 1.81 -3.25 13.51
C SER A 47 1.14 -4.59 13.21
N ARG A 48 0.03 -4.93 13.89
CA ARG A 48 -0.70 -6.19 13.63
C ARG A 48 -1.41 -6.16 12.29
N ILE A 49 -2.18 -5.10 12.01
CA ILE A 49 -2.91 -4.94 10.74
C ILE A 49 -1.92 -4.91 9.57
N ARG A 50 -0.81 -4.18 9.74
CA ARG A 50 0.25 -4.13 8.73
C ARG A 50 0.91 -5.50 8.49
N MET A 51 1.11 -6.30 9.54
CA MET A 51 1.65 -7.65 9.41
C MET A 51 0.68 -8.55 8.63
N GLU A 52 -0.62 -8.49 8.95
CA GLU A 52 -1.64 -9.25 8.22
C GLU A 52 -1.69 -8.86 6.74
N ALA A 53 -1.70 -7.57 6.43
CA ALA A 53 -1.63 -7.07 5.05
C ALA A 53 -0.36 -7.55 4.33
N PHE A 54 0.78 -7.61 5.03
CA PHE A 54 2.02 -8.15 4.49
C PHE A 54 1.96 -9.66 4.25
N GLU A 55 1.36 -10.43 5.16
CA GLU A 55 1.16 -11.87 5.00
C GLU A 55 0.29 -12.17 3.78
N ILE A 56 -0.82 -11.45 3.60
CA ILE A 56 -1.68 -11.57 2.41
C ILE A 56 -0.89 -11.26 1.14
N ALA A 57 -0.15 -10.15 1.11
CA ALA A 57 0.66 -9.78 -0.04
C ALA A 57 1.76 -10.81 -0.33
N ARG A 58 2.36 -11.39 0.71
CA ARG A 58 3.37 -12.46 0.58
C ARG A 58 2.77 -13.74 0.05
N ASP A 59 1.64 -14.19 0.57
CA ASP A 59 0.98 -15.43 0.17
C ASP A 59 0.49 -15.33 -1.29
N ASN A 60 -0.01 -14.16 -1.69
CA ASN A 60 -0.32 -13.84 -3.08
C ASN A 60 0.94 -13.92 -3.97
N MET A 61 2.07 -13.40 -3.50
CA MET A 61 3.34 -13.48 -4.21
C MET A 61 3.85 -14.92 -4.32
N GLU A 62 3.73 -15.71 -3.26
CA GLU A 62 4.09 -17.13 -3.26
C GLU A 62 3.26 -17.91 -4.28
N ARG A 63 1.97 -17.59 -4.41
CA ARG A 63 1.11 -18.17 -5.44
C ARG A 63 1.62 -17.88 -6.86
N VAL A 64 2.13 -16.68 -7.13
CA VAL A 64 2.75 -16.37 -8.44
C VAL A 64 4.07 -17.11 -8.63
N LEU A 65 4.91 -17.14 -7.60
CA LEU A 65 6.24 -17.75 -7.69
C LEU A 65 6.21 -19.27 -7.78
N THR A 66 5.15 -19.92 -7.31
CA THR A 66 4.96 -21.38 -7.40
C THR A 66 4.33 -21.83 -8.72
N GLN A 67 3.82 -20.92 -9.54
CA GLN A 67 3.28 -21.25 -10.85
C GLN A 67 4.40 -21.61 -11.84
N THR A 68 4.21 -22.72 -12.56
CA THR A 68 5.19 -23.22 -13.54
C THR A 68 5.31 -22.32 -14.77
N SER A 69 4.30 -21.50 -15.06
CA SER A 69 4.30 -20.50 -16.14
C SER A 69 3.69 -19.21 -15.64
N VAL A 70 4.39 -18.10 -15.85
CA VAL A 70 3.91 -16.77 -15.50
C VAL A 70 3.19 -16.18 -16.71
N GLY A 71 1.87 -16.04 -16.61
CA GLY A 71 1.02 -15.31 -17.55
C GLY A 71 0.67 -13.92 -17.03
N GLU A 72 -0.17 -13.20 -17.77
CA GLU A 72 -0.86 -12.02 -17.22
C GLU A 72 -1.85 -12.50 -16.14
N ILE A 73 -1.74 -11.95 -14.95
CA ILE A 73 -2.59 -12.28 -13.81
C ILE A 73 -3.01 -10.94 -13.22
N ALA A 74 -4.31 -10.71 -13.14
CA ALA A 74 -4.92 -9.63 -12.38
C ALA A 74 -5.98 -10.27 -11.50
N ASP A 75 -5.68 -10.39 -10.21
CA ASP A 75 -6.58 -10.98 -9.22
C ASP A 75 -6.81 -9.98 -8.09
N TYR A 76 -8.00 -9.99 -7.53
CA TYR A 76 -8.45 -9.06 -6.51
C TYR A 76 -9.32 -9.78 -5.51
N GLY A 77 -9.25 -9.34 -4.26
CA GLY A 77 -10.09 -9.91 -3.23
C GLY A 77 -10.05 -9.14 -1.93
N ILE A 78 -10.80 -9.66 -0.97
CA ILE A 78 -10.89 -9.16 0.38
C ILE A 78 -10.33 -10.25 1.30
N SER A 79 -9.61 -9.88 2.35
CA SER A 79 -9.14 -10.86 3.33
C SER A 79 -10.33 -11.51 4.06
N GLU A 80 -10.33 -12.85 4.12
CA GLU A 80 -11.34 -13.61 4.87
C GLU A 80 -11.21 -13.38 6.38
N GLN A 81 -10.01 -13.10 6.87
CA GLN A 81 -9.73 -12.87 8.29
C GLN A 81 -10.05 -11.43 8.69
N ASN A 82 -9.90 -10.48 7.77
CA ASN A 82 -10.12 -9.07 8.00
C ASN A 82 -10.77 -8.40 6.78
N PRO A 83 -12.11 -8.22 6.80
CA PRO A 83 -12.84 -7.64 5.69
C PRO A 83 -12.44 -6.20 5.32
N ASN A 84 -11.67 -5.54 6.19
CA ASN A 84 -11.17 -4.18 5.94
C ASN A 84 -9.85 -4.17 5.15
N ILE A 85 -9.29 -5.34 4.83
CA ILE A 85 -8.10 -5.47 4.01
C ILE A 85 -8.51 -5.92 2.61
N GLU A 86 -8.32 -5.03 1.65
CA GLU A 86 -8.47 -5.32 0.23
C GLU A 86 -7.10 -5.63 -0.36
N TRP A 87 -7.01 -6.66 -1.20
CA TRP A 87 -5.76 -7.04 -1.84
C TRP A 87 -5.91 -7.15 -3.35
N GLU A 88 -4.80 -6.94 -4.03
CA GLU A 88 -4.68 -7.01 -5.46
C GLU A 88 -3.35 -7.67 -5.83
N LEU A 89 -3.36 -8.50 -6.84
CA LEU A 89 -2.20 -9.16 -7.40
C LEU A 89 -2.19 -8.92 -8.91
N ARG A 90 -1.15 -8.25 -9.39
CA ARG A 90 -0.94 -7.95 -10.81
C ARG A 90 0.40 -8.45 -11.29
N VAL A 91 0.42 -9.12 -12.42
CA VAL A 91 1.64 -9.47 -13.14
C VAL A 91 1.66 -8.66 -14.43
N GLU A 92 2.67 -7.82 -14.61
CA GLU A 92 2.75 -6.94 -15.77
C GLU A 92 4.12 -7.01 -16.47
N PRO A 93 4.12 -6.97 -17.82
CA PRO A 93 5.34 -6.79 -18.57
C PRO A 93 5.86 -5.37 -18.40
N PHE A 94 7.16 -5.25 -18.16
CA PHE A 94 7.89 -4.01 -18.06
C PHE A 94 8.97 -3.96 -19.15
N SER A 95 8.85 -3.01 -20.07
CA SER A 95 9.87 -2.77 -21.09
C SER A 95 10.92 -1.80 -20.54
N ASP A 96 12.19 -2.22 -20.56
CA ASP A 96 13.29 -1.35 -20.14
C ASP A 96 13.39 -0.14 -21.09
N PRO A 97 13.38 1.11 -20.57
CA PRO A 97 13.55 2.31 -21.39
C PRO A 97 14.88 2.35 -22.17
N SER A 98 15.90 1.58 -21.76
CA SER A 98 17.18 1.46 -22.50
C SER A 98 17.12 0.48 -23.68
N GLY A 99 16.00 -0.23 -23.87
CA GLY A 99 15.78 -1.17 -24.98
C GLY A 99 16.43 -2.54 -24.81
N SER A 100 16.95 -2.85 -23.61
CA SER A 100 17.74 -4.07 -23.34
C SER A 100 16.93 -5.38 -23.31
N GLY A 101 15.60 -5.29 -23.20
CA GLY A 101 14.67 -6.42 -23.22
C GLY A 101 13.36 -6.12 -22.49
N THR A 102 12.43 -7.08 -22.55
CA THR A 102 11.18 -7.02 -21.77
C THR A 102 11.31 -7.91 -20.54
N TRP A 103 10.93 -7.35 -19.40
CA TRP A 103 10.90 -8.02 -18.11
C TRP A 103 9.47 -8.25 -17.69
N VAL A 104 9.24 -9.17 -16.76
CA VAL A 104 7.95 -9.30 -16.08
C VAL A 104 8.18 -9.04 -14.60
N LYS A 105 7.32 -8.20 -14.03
CA LYS A 105 7.25 -8.00 -12.58
C LYS A 105 5.88 -8.42 -12.07
N ALA A 106 5.87 -9.01 -10.89
CA ALA A 106 4.68 -9.27 -10.11
C ALA A 106 4.59 -8.20 -9.02
N ILE A 107 3.39 -7.66 -8.84
CA ILE A 107 3.05 -6.64 -7.86
C ILE A 107 1.90 -7.22 -7.04
N SER A 108 2.10 -7.38 -5.73
CA SER A 108 0.99 -7.64 -4.81
C SER A 108 0.81 -6.45 -3.89
N SER A 109 -0.37 -5.86 -3.91
CA SER A 109 -0.77 -4.76 -3.05
C SER A 109 -1.83 -5.20 -2.06
N ALA A 110 -1.73 -4.72 -0.82
CA ALA A 110 -2.74 -4.88 0.21
C ALA A 110 -3.03 -3.52 0.84
N THR A 111 -4.28 -3.08 0.79
CA THR A 111 -4.77 -1.82 1.33
C THR A 111 -5.48 -2.08 2.65
N TYR A 112 -5.10 -1.32 3.69
CA TYR A 112 -5.66 -1.45 5.03
C TYR A 112 -5.86 -0.07 5.68
N PRO A 113 -6.84 0.09 6.57
CA PRO A 113 -7.03 1.33 7.33
C PRO A 113 -5.95 1.48 8.40
N ASP A 114 -5.42 2.69 8.56
CA ASP A 114 -4.55 3.04 9.68
C ASP A 114 -5.33 3.41 10.95
N SER A 115 -4.63 3.78 12.02
CA SER A 115 -5.27 4.19 13.29
C SER A 115 -6.15 5.44 13.20
N ASN A 116 -6.09 6.19 12.08
CA ASN A 116 -6.92 7.35 11.77
C ASN A 116 -7.94 7.05 10.65
N ASP A 117 -8.18 5.76 10.35
CA ASP A 117 -9.07 5.30 9.29
C ASP A 117 -8.66 5.79 7.89
N GLN A 118 -7.37 6.12 7.70
CA GLN A 118 -6.84 6.48 6.40
C GLN A 118 -6.34 5.23 5.67
N PRO A 119 -6.66 5.07 4.38
CA PRO A 119 -6.20 3.93 3.61
C PRO A 119 -4.68 4.01 3.42
N LYS A 120 -3.96 2.97 3.84
CA LYS A 120 -2.56 2.74 3.53
C LYS A 120 -2.43 1.51 2.66
N THR A 121 -1.65 1.61 1.60
CA THR A 121 -1.36 0.48 0.71
C THR A 121 0.06 0.01 0.93
N LEU A 122 0.22 -1.28 1.23
CA LEU A 122 1.50 -1.98 1.23
C LEU A 122 1.65 -2.67 -0.13
N GLU A 123 2.75 -2.41 -0.81
CA GLU A 123 3.04 -3.01 -2.12
C GLU A 123 4.33 -3.84 -2.04
N LEU A 124 4.24 -5.08 -2.52
CA LEU A 124 5.38 -5.96 -2.75
C LEU A 124 5.58 -6.11 -4.26
N THR A 125 6.74 -5.66 -4.73
CA THR A 125 7.15 -5.84 -6.13
C THR A 125 8.26 -6.89 -6.22
N CYS A 126 8.09 -7.88 -7.10
CA CYS A 126 9.06 -8.92 -7.40
C CYS A 126 9.38 -8.97 -8.90
N TRP A 127 10.67 -9.01 -9.25
CA TRP A 127 11.13 -9.18 -10.61
C TRP A 127 11.26 -10.67 -10.94
N LEU A 128 10.44 -11.17 -11.86
CA LEU A 128 10.38 -12.61 -12.16
C LEU A 128 11.45 -13.04 -13.17
N GLY A 129 11.70 -12.21 -14.19
CA GLY A 129 12.73 -12.49 -15.17
C GLY A 129 12.51 -11.80 -16.51
N ARG A 130 13.44 -12.06 -17.42
CA ARG A 130 13.39 -11.58 -18.80
C ARG A 130 12.48 -12.50 -19.62
N VAL A 131 11.56 -11.91 -20.36
CA VAL A 131 10.67 -12.62 -21.30
C VAL A 131 11.05 -12.29 -22.74
N SER A 132 10.69 -13.20 -23.65
CA SER A 132 10.82 -12.92 -25.08
C SER A 132 9.79 -11.87 -25.50
N LYS A 133 10.09 -11.15 -26.58
CA LYS A 133 9.19 -10.08 -27.09
C LYS A 133 7.84 -10.65 -27.49
N GLU A 134 7.81 -11.86 -28.03
CA GLU A 134 6.59 -12.54 -28.46
C GLU A 134 5.64 -12.83 -27.29
N ILE A 135 6.18 -13.23 -26.14
CA ILE A 135 5.40 -13.50 -24.92
C ILE A 135 4.88 -12.18 -24.33
N ALA A 136 5.71 -11.15 -24.30
CA ALA A 136 5.30 -9.83 -23.85
C ALA A 136 4.21 -9.21 -24.75
N ASP A 137 4.36 -9.36 -26.07
CA ASP A 137 3.37 -8.89 -27.05
C ASP A 137 2.06 -9.67 -26.92
N GLN A 138 2.11 -10.97 -26.62
CA GLN A 138 0.92 -11.77 -26.33
C GLN A 138 0.20 -11.28 -25.08
N MET A 139 0.90 -11.05 -23.97
CA MET A 139 0.31 -10.48 -22.75
C MET A 139 -0.31 -9.11 -23.02
N MET A 140 0.39 -8.24 -23.77
CA MET A 140 -0.13 -6.91 -24.10
C MET A 140 -1.37 -6.98 -25.01
N LYS A 141 -1.40 -7.95 -25.92
CA LYS A 141 -2.53 -8.17 -26.84
C LYS A 141 -3.74 -8.76 -26.13
N ASP A 142 -3.55 -9.68 -25.20
CA ASP A 142 -4.63 -10.26 -24.40
C ASP A 142 -5.29 -9.17 -23.53
N ARG A 143 -4.49 -8.31 -22.89
CA ARG A 143 -4.99 -7.10 -22.20
C ARG A 143 -5.80 -6.18 -23.10
N MET A 144 -5.32 -5.89 -24.30
CA MET A 144 -6.05 -5.02 -25.26
C MET A 144 -7.37 -5.66 -25.70
N ARG A 145 -7.45 -6.98 -25.78
CA ARG A 145 -8.70 -7.69 -26.08
C ARG A 145 -9.69 -7.51 -24.94
N ASP A 146 -9.27 -7.78 -23.71
CA ASP A 146 -10.14 -7.64 -22.53
C ASP A 146 -10.64 -6.20 -22.35
N TYR A 147 -9.80 -5.19 -22.60
CA TYR A 147 -10.20 -3.77 -22.60
C TYR A 147 -11.24 -3.44 -23.67
N ASN A 148 -11.07 -3.96 -24.89
CA ASN A 148 -12.01 -3.72 -25.99
C ASN A 148 -13.36 -4.42 -25.75
N GLU A 149 -13.37 -5.54 -25.03
CA GLU A 149 -14.60 -6.26 -24.65
C GLU A 149 -15.36 -5.56 -23.51
N MET A 150 -14.68 -4.77 -22.68
CA MET A 150 -15.29 -3.99 -21.58
C MET A 150 -15.89 -2.64 -22.00
N GLY A 151 -15.93 -2.31 -23.30
CA GLY A 151 -16.51 -1.06 -23.80
C GLY A 151 -15.58 0.13 -23.59
N GLY A 152 -14.65 0.33 -24.54
CA GLY A 152 -13.53 1.27 -24.45
C GLY A 152 -13.89 2.77 -24.51
N ASP A 153 -14.61 3.28 -23.51
CA ASP A 153 -14.87 4.71 -23.32
C ASP A 153 -14.35 5.22 -21.97
N PHE A 154 -13.06 4.95 -21.67
CA PHE A 154 -12.35 5.58 -20.57
C PHE A 154 -11.06 6.23 -21.08
N THR A 155 -11.22 7.38 -21.73
CA THR A 155 -10.10 8.29 -21.98
C THR A 155 -10.08 9.39 -20.92
N ASP A 156 -8.90 9.74 -20.43
CA ASP A 156 -8.71 10.87 -19.54
C ASP A 156 -9.02 12.22 -20.25
N ALA A 157 -8.92 13.33 -19.53
CA ALA A 157 -9.16 14.68 -20.08
C ALA A 157 -8.22 15.06 -21.25
N ASN A 158 -7.15 14.29 -21.48
CA ASN A 158 -6.22 14.45 -22.61
C ASN A 158 -6.53 13.51 -23.78
N GLY A 159 -7.62 12.73 -23.73
CA GLY A 159 -7.97 11.76 -24.76
C GLY A 159 -7.06 10.53 -24.79
N LEU A 160 -6.28 10.32 -23.72
CA LEU A 160 -5.39 9.18 -23.56
C LEU A 160 -6.11 8.09 -22.77
N ASN A 161 -5.96 6.84 -23.20
CA ASN A 161 -6.37 5.71 -22.40
C ASN A 161 -5.42 5.58 -21.17
N PRO A 162 -5.75 4.78 -20.13
CA PRO A 162 -4.87 4.55 -18.98
C PRO A 162 -3.48 3.98 -19.33
N TYR A 163 -3.22 3.68 -20.60
CA TYR A 163 -1.96 3.18 -21.13
C TYR A 163 -1.18 4.22 -21.95
N GLY A 164 -1.61 5.50 -21.94
CA GLY A 164 -0.91 6.59 -22.61
C GLY A 164 -0.95 6.54 -24.14
N MET A 165 -1.89 5.80 -24.73
CA MET A 165 -2.13 5.78 -26.17
C MET A 165 -3.34 6.65 -26.55
N PRO A 166 -3.34 7.25 -27.77
CA PRO A 166 -4.50 7.98 -28.27
C PRO A 166 -5.71 7.04 -28.34
N GLY A 167 -6.84 7.45 -27.77
CA GLY A 167 -8.08 6.70 -27.88
C GLY A 167 -8.47 6.48 -29.35
N MET A 168 -8.71 5.22 -29.74
CA MET A 168 -9.36 4.91 -31.03
C MET A 168 -10.83 5.29 -30.93
N GLY A 169 -11.15 6.56 -31.21
CA GLY A 169 -12.54 7.03 -31.23
C GLY A 169 -13.38 6.27 -32.24
N THR A 170 -14.46 5.65 -31.78
CA THR A 170 -15.55 5.15 -32.62
C THR A 170 -16.69 6.16 -32.61
N ASP A 171 -17.35 6.36 -33.76
CA ASP A 171 -18.54 7.22 -33.81
C ASP A 171 -19.76 6.55 -33.14
N GLU A 172 -20.86 7.30 -33.02
CA GLU A 172 -22.16 6.86 -32.48
C GLU A 172 -22.78 5.65 -33.22
N ASN A 173 -22.21 5.26 -34.36
CA ASN A 173 -22.60 4.11 -35.16
C ASN A 173 -21.55 2.98 -35.12
N GLY A 174 -20.58 3.03 -34.20
CA GLY A 174 -19.52 2.03 -34.04
C GLY A 174 -18.53 1.97 -35.20
N ARG A 175 -18.48 2.99 -36.07
CA ARG A 175 -17.51 3.06 -37.17
C ARG A 175 -16.22 3.69 -36.66
N ARG A 176 -15.11 3.08 -37.08
CA ARG A 176 -13.76 3.60 -36.81
C ARG A 176 -13.64 4.99 -37.42
N LEU A 177 -13.40 6.02 -36.61
CA LEU A 177 -13.08 7.33 -37.13
C LEU A 177 -11.70 7.25 -37.80
N PRO A 178 -11.52 7.84 -38.99
CA PRO A 178 -10.21 7.91 -39.61
C PRO A 178 -9.26 8.68 -38.70
N ASP A 179 -8.05 8.13 -38.56
CA ASP A 179 -6.94 8.63 -37.76
C ASP A 179 -6.82 10.16 -37.88
N ARG A 180 -7.35 10.89 -36.89
CA ARG A 180 -7.11 12.32 -36.78
C ARG A 180 -5.71 12.47 -36.23
N THR A 181 -4.73 12.34 -37.12
CA THR A 181 -3.40 12.89 -36.90
C THR A 181 -3.60 14.33 -36.46
N ILE A 182 -3.28 14.63 -35.20
CA ILE A 182 -3.31 16.00 -34.66
C ILE A 182 -2.31 16.80 -35.50
N ARG A 183 -2.81 17.46 -36.55
CA ARG A 183 -2.09 18.57 -37.16
C ARG A 183 -2.08 19.67 -36.12
N ASN A 184 -0.94 19.85 -35.47
CA ASN A 184 -0.60 21.09 -34.81
C ASN A 184 -0.73 22.23 -35.84
N LEU A 185 -1.89 22.88 -35.86
CA LEU A 185 -2.03 24.23 -36.35
C LEU A 185 -1.73 25.15 -35.17
N THR A 186 -0.45 25.26 -34.82
CA THR A 186 0.04 26.49 -34.21
C THR A 186 0.05 27.54 -35.30
N ASN A 187 -0.96 28.42 -35.21
CA ASN A 187 -1.14 29.58 -36.05
C ASN A 187 0.14 30.41 -36.16
N GLN A 188 0.47 30.76 -37.40
CA GLN A 188 1.08 32.04 -37.71
C GLN A 188 0.05 33.13 -37.32
N GLU A 189 0.44 34.03 -36.44
CA GLU A 189 0.43 35.49 -36.63
C GLU A 189 1.22 36.16 -35.49
#